data_AF-A0A9W4T875-F1
#
_entry.id   AF-A0A9W4T875-F1
#
_cell.length_a   1.000
_cell.length_b   1.000
_cell.length_c   1.000
_cell.angle_alpha   90.00
_cell.angle_beta   90.00
_cell.angle_gamma   90.00
#
_symmetry.space_group_name_H-M   'P 1'
#
loop_
_entity.id
_entity.type
_entity.pdbx_description
1 polymer ?
#
loop_
_entity_poly.entity_id
_entity_poly.type
_entity_poly.pdbx_seq_one_letter_code
_entity_poly.pdbx_strand_id
1 'polypeptide(L)'
;MIEKYFVLSNMMEIEETKEAQDAIFSIDVLALINEARNTYGLRHQDYSRYRRYCTQKVHQLRSSLNFTHGKGKSFQKKEISDEVFDDIRYLQIVLFNAERAWSYAMELKRESRSN
;
A
#
# COMPACT_ATOMS: atom_id res chain seq x y z
N MET A 1 -36.01 -37.98 -24.62
CA MET A 1 -35.00 -37.16 -25.33
C MET A 1 -35.11 -35.65 -25.00
N ILE A 2 -36.19 -35.19 -24.37
CA ILE A 2 -36.45 -33.76 -24.08
C ILE A 2 -35.83 -33.32 -22.73
N GLU A 3 -35.80 -34.18 -21.72
CA GLU A 3 -35.25 -33.82 -20.39
C GLU A 3 -33.74 -33.52 -20.40
N LYS A 4 -32.98 -34.08 -21.36
CA LYS A 4 -31.54 -33.83 -21.47
C LYS A 4 -31.22 -32.39 -21.90
N TYR A 5 -32.14 -31.73 -22.61
CA TYR A 5 -32.02 -30.33 -23.03
C TYR A 5 -32.41 -29.36 -21.91
N PHE A 6 -33.33 -29.75 -21.02
CA PHE A 6 -33.72 -28.93 -19.88
C PHE A 6 -32.57 -28.77 -18.86
N VAL A 7 -31.80 -29.84 -18.64
CA VAL A 7 -30.63 -29.82 -17.74
C VAL A 7 -29.46 -29.04 -18.35
N LEU A 8 -29.30 -29.06 -19.67
CA LEU A 8 -28.26 -28.30 -20.38
C LEU A 8 -28.57 -26.80 -20.48
N SER A 9 -29.85 -26.41 -20.42
CA SER A 9 -30.25 -24.98 -20.32
C SER A 9 -29.87 -24.35 -18.98
N ASN A 10 -29.69 -25.15 -17.93
CA ASN A 10 -29.24 -24.68 -16.60
C ASN A 10 -27.72 -24.69 -16.46
N MET A 11 -26.97 -25.01 -17.52
CA MET A 11 -25.53 -24.80 -17.62
C MET A 11 -25.25 -23.54 -18.43
N MET A 12 -25.76 -22.41 -17.94
CA MET A 12 -25.36 -21.09 -18.40
C MET A 12 -24.57 -20.46 -17.27
N GLU A 13 -23.35 -20.07 -17.61
CA GLU A 13 -22.31 -19.56 -16.72
C GLU A 13 -22.88 -18.62 -15.66
N ILE A 14 -22.73 -19.01 -14.40
CA ILE A 14 -22.58 -18.02 -13.34
C ILE A 14 -21.19 -17.43 -13.57
N GLU A 15 -21.08 -16.53 -14.54
CA GLU A 15 -20.09 -15.48 -14.43
C GLU A 15 -20.49 -14.72 -13.17
N GLU A 16 -19.81 -15.04 -12.05
CA GLU A 16 -19.77 -14.19 -10.88
C GLU A 16 -19.18 -12.85 -11.35
N THR A 17 -20.03 -11.99 -11.87
CA THR A 17 -19.79 -10.56 -11.94
C THR A 17 -19.64 -10.15 -10.49
N LYS A 18 -18.39 -10.06 -10.03
CA LYS A 18 -18.05 -9.46 -8.75
C LYS A 18 -18.57 -8.04 -8.80
N GLU A 19 -19.76 -7.83 -8.26
CA GLU A 19 -20.31 -6.51 -8.04
C GLU A 19 -19.25 -5.74 -7.26
N ALA A 20 -18.67 -4.73 -7.90
CA ALA A 20 -17.71 -3.84 -7.28
C ALA A 20 -18.44 -3.10 -6.16
N GLN A 21 -18.40 -3.66 -4.96
CA GLN A 21 -18.77 -2.93 -3.77
C GLN A 21 -17.78 -1.79 -3.65
N ASP A 22 -18.24 -0.57 -3.91
CA ASP A 22 -17.53 0.67 -3.60
C ASP A 22 -17.28 0.73 -2.09
N ALA A 23 -16.26 0.00 -1.65
CA ALA A 23 -15.87 -0.09 -0.26
C ALA A 23 -15.27 1.26 0.12
N ILE A 24 -16.01 2.02 0.95
CA ILE A 24 -15.52 3.28 1.47
C ILE A 24 -14.43 2.99 2.50
N PHE A 25 -13.19 3.17 2.08
CA PHE A 25 -12.03 3.08 2.96
C PHE A 25 -11.82 4.41 3.71
N SER A 26 -11.65 4.34 5.03
CA SER A 26 -11.30 5.50 5.85
C SER A 26 -9.99 5.28 6.58
N ILE A 27 -9.19 6.34 6.69
CA ILE A 27 -7.93 6.35 7.43
C ILE A 27 -7.76 7.69 8.13
N ASP A 28 -7.45 7.66 9.43
CA ASP A 28 -7.01 8.86 10.14
C ASP A 28 -5.52 9.08 9.87
N VAL A 29 -5.26 9.88 8.84
CA VAL A 29 -3.90 10.19 8.40
C VAL A 29 -3.11 10.89 9.50
N LEU A 30 -3.74 11.83 10.21
CA LEU A 30 -3.04 12.66 11.18
C LEU A 30 -2.66 11.85 12.42
N ALA A 31 -3.59 11.08 12.98
CA ALA A 31 -3.32 10.25 14.13
C ALA A 31 -2.23 9.22 13.83
N LEU A 32 -2.34 8.52 12.69
CA LEU A 32 -1.38 7.50 12.28
C LEU A 32 0.04 8.06 12.12
N ILE A 33 0.18 9.21 11.45
CA ILE A 33 1.48 9.85 11.24
C ILE A 33 2.06 10.31 12.58
N ASN A 34 1.26 10.96 13.44
CA ASN A 34 1.76 11.46 14.72
C ASN A 34 2.23 10.32 15.62
N GLU A 35 1.47 9.23 15.70
CA GLU A 35 1.87 8.04 16.45
C GLU A 35 3.19 7.48 15.93
N ALA A 36 3.33 7.31 14.61
CA ALA A 36 4.55 6.81 13.99
C ALA A 36 5.74 7.74 14.24
N ARG A 37 5.58 9.05 14.04
CA ARG A 37 6.65 10.03 14.27
C ARG A 37 7.11 10.05 15.73
N ASN A 38 6.17 10.04 16.67
CA ASN A 38 6.47 10.05 18.10
C ASN A 38 7.19 8.76 18.55
N THR A 39 6.79 7.62 18.01
CA THR A 39 7.34 6.30 18.37
C THR A 39 8.73 6.07 17.77
N TYR A 40 8.95 6.45 16.50
CA TYR A 40 10.12 6.04 15.73
C TYR A 40 11.21 7.12 15.58
N GLY A 41 11.33 8.01 16.57
CA GLY A 41 12.53 8.85 16.75
C GLY A 41 12.36 10.33 16.42
N LEU A 42 11.20 10.77 15.94
CA LEU A 42 11.01 12.19 15.61
C LEU A 42 10.90 13.08 16.86
N ARG A 43 10.65 12.49 18.04
CA ARG A 43 10.74 13.20 19.34
C ARG A 43 12.14 13.80 19.59
N HIS A 44 13.18 13.18 19.04
CA HIS A 44 14.57 13.66 19.12
C HIS A 44 15.08 14.22 17.79
N GLN A 45 14.19 14.50 16.82
CA GLN A 45 14.53 14.95 15.47
C GLN A 45 15.48 14.01 14.72
N ASP A 46 15.38 12.69 14.98
CA ASP A 46 16.13 11.66 14.28
C ASP A 46 15.40 11.24 12.99
N TYR A 47 15.60 12.03 11.94
CA TYR A 47 14.99 11.82 10.63
C TYR A 47 15.53 10.56 9.92
N SER A 48 16.80 10.20 10.13
CA SER A 48 17.39 9.00 9.52
C SER A 48 16.74 7.72 10.07
N ARG A 49 16.45 7.69 11.38
CA ARG A 49 15.71 6.58 12.01
C ARG A 49 14.28 6.49 11.54
N TYR A 50 13.56 7.62 11.46
CA TYR A 50 12.19 7.63 10.94
C TYR A 50 12.12 7.17 9.47
N ARG A 51 13.07 7.60 8.63
CA ARG A 51 13.20 7.16 7.22
C ARG A 51 13.37 5.64 7.08
N ARG A 52 14.18 5.03 7.96
CA ARG A 52 14.38 3.57 8.01
C ARG A 52 13.08 2.85 8.39
N TYR A 53 12.36 3.36 9.38
CA TYR A 53 11.05 2.85 9.76
C TYR A 53 10.07 2.87 8.58
N CYS A 54 9.91 4.02 7.90
CA CYS A 54 9.00 4.13 6.75
C CYS A 54 9.37 3.13 5.64
N THR A 55 10.67 2.89 5.41
CA THR A 55 11.14 1.91 4.42
C THR A 55 10.72 0.49 4.79
N GLN A 56 10.93 0.10 6.05
CA GLN A 56 10.54 -1.22 6.55
C GLN A 56 9.02 -1.40 6.55
N LYS A 57 8.27 -0.35 6.92
CA LYS A 57 6.79 -0.36 6.92
C LYS A 57 6.24 -0.55 5.51
N VAL A 58 6.75 0.18 4.52
CA VAL A 58 6.37 0.00 3.10
C VAL A 58 6.69 -1.41 2.62
N HIS A 59 7.86 -1.96 2.99
CA HIS A 59 8.22 -3.33 2.63
C HIS A 59 7.25 -4.36 3.24
N GLN A 60 6.94 -4.24 4.54
CA GLN A 60 6.00 -5.13 5.23
C GLN A 60 4.60 -5.06 4.61
N LEU A 61 4.09 -3.86 4.33
CA LEU A 61 2.77 -3.66 3.70
C LEU A 61 2.72 -4.34 2.33
N ARG A 62 3.74 -4.12 1.48
CA ARG A 62 3.83 -4.76 0.17
C ARG A 62 3.93 -6.28 0.25
N SER A 63 4.70 -6.80 1.19
CA SER A 63 4.80 -8.25 1.42
C SER A 63 3.46 -8.83 1.90
N SER A 64 2.73 -8.13 2.79
CA SER A 64 1.43 -8.57 3.31
C SER A 64 0.32 -8.63 2.26
N LEU A 65 0.48 -7.88 1.17
CA LEU A 65 -0.44 -7.82 0.03
C LEU A 65 0.03 -8.70 -1.14
N ASN A 66 1.15 -9.42 -1.00
CA ASN A 66 1.87 -10.06 -2.12
C ASN A 66 2.16 -9.09 -3.30
N PHE A 67 2.19 -7.79 -2.99
CA PHE A 67 2.40 -6.68 -3.90
C PHE A 67 3.88 -6.25 -3.91
N THR A 68 4.79 -7.23 -3.85
CA THR A 68 6.22 -6.96 -3.99
C THR A 68 6.56 -6.76 -5.46
N HIS A 69 7.52 -5.87 -5.73
CA HIS A 69 8.16 -5.80 -7.05
C HIS A 69 8.72 -7.19 -7.43
N GLY A 70 8.76 -7.48 -8.73
CA GLY A 70 9.09 -8.81 -9.24
C GLY A 70 10.36 -9.39 -8.61
N LYS A 71 10.36 -10.70 -8.35
CA LYS A 71 11.52 -11.43 -7.86
C LYS A 71 12.34 -11.88 -9.06
N GLY A 72 13.40 -11.15 -9.40
CA GLY A 72 14.22 -11.51 -10.56
C GLY A 72 15.32 -10.51 -10.87
N LYS A 73 16.04 -10.80 -11.96
CA LYS A 73 17.17 -9.99 -12.45
C LYS A 73 16.71 -8.66 -13.06
N SER A 74 15.47 -8.59 -13.56
CA SER A 74 14.85 -7.37 -14.06
C SER A 74 13.87 -6.78 -13.04
N PHE A 75 13.94 -5.47 -12.85
CA PHE A 75 13.01 -4.75 -11.98
C PHE A 75 11.63 -4.69 -12.65
N GLN A 76 10.63 -5.30 -12.01
CA GLN A 76 9.23 -5.21 -12.42
C GLN A 76 8.51 -4.22 -11.51
N LYS A 77 8.23 -3.02 -12.03
CA LYS A 77 7.49 -1.99 -11.32
C LYS A 77 6.05 -2.46 -11.14
N LYS A 78 5.59 -2.48 -9.89
CA LYS A 78 4.17 -2.66 -9.56
C LYS A 78 3.65 -1.33 -9.09
N GLU A 79 2.87 -0.68 -9.95
CA GLU A 79 2.19 0.57 -9.65
C GLU A 79 0.83 0.29 -9.03
N ILE A 80 0.45 1.14 -8.07
CA ILE A 80 -0.85 1.06 -7.42
C ILE A 80 -1.82 1.79 -8.36
N SER A 81 -2.58 1.04 -9.15
CA SER A 81 -3.65 1.55 -10.02
C SER A 81 -5.01 1.42 -9.33
N ASP A 82 -6.00 2.19 -9.80
CA ASP A 82 -7.37 2.20 -9.29
C ASP A 82 -8.02 0.79 -9.29
N GLU A 83 -7.62 -0.06 -10.21
CA GLU A 83 -8.09 -1.45 -10.35
C GLU A 83 -7.63 -2.40 -9.23
N VAL A 84 -6.60 -2.04 -8.46
CA VAL A 84 -5.98 -2.91 -7.44
C VAL A 84 -6.32 -2.44 -6.02
N PHE A 85 -7.16 -1.41 -5.87
CA PHE A 85 -7.54 -0.82 -4.59
C PHE A 85 -8.59 -1.66 -3.84
N ASP A 86 -8.19 -2.85 -3.41
CA ASP A 86 -9.05 -3.76 -2.64
C ASP A 86 -8.87 -3.59 -1.11
N ASP A 87 -7.84 -2.85 -0.67
CA ASP A 87 -7.46 -2.76 0.75
C ASP A 87 -6.90 -1.39 1.15
N ILE A 88 -7.23 -0.94 2.36
CA ILE A 88 -6.70 0.27 3.01
C ILE A 88 -5.15 0.27 3.04
N ARG A 89 -4.53 -0.91 3.11
CA ARG A 89 -3.07 -1.08 3.10
C ARG A 89 -2.40 -0.48 1.85
N TYR A 90 -3.10 -0.39 0.72
CA TYR A 90 -2.58 0.30 -0.48
C TYR A 90 -2.42 1.81 -0.24
N LEU A 91 -3.40 2.44 0.42
CA LEU A 91 -3.34 3.85 0.81
C LEU A 91 -2.21 4.09 1.82
N GLN A 92 -2.02 3.16 2.77
CA GLN A 92 -0.90 3.24 3.71
C GLN A 92 0.47 3.15 3.01
N ILE A 93 0.60 2.34 1.94
CA ILE A 93 1.85 2.28 1.16
C ILE A 93 2.18 3.65 0.55
N VAL A 94 1.20 4.31 -0.06
CA VAL A 94 1.39 5.64 -0.65
C VAL A 94 1.76 6.64 0.44
N LEU A 95 1.05 6.60 1.56
CA LEU A 95 1.29 7.49 2.70
C LEU A 95 2.70 7.37 3.26
N PHE A 96 3.16 6.15 3.55
CA PHE A 96 4.50 5.93 4.09
C PHE A 96 5.62 6.15 3.06
N ASN A 97 5.34 6.05 1.76
CA ASN A 97 6.28 6.51 0.73
C ASN A 97 6.46 8.03 0.75
N ALA A 98 5.37 8.80 0.91
CA ALA A 98 5.41 10.24 1.05
C ALA A 98 6.16 10.66 2.33
N GLU A 99 5.86 10.04 3.48
CA GLU A 99 6.57 10.29 4.74
C GLU A 99 8.07 9.98 4.65
N ARG A 100 8.45 8.89 3.95
CA ARG A 100 9.86 8.57 3.73
C ARG A 100 10.58 9.68 2.95
N ALA A 101 9.96 10.20 1.89
CA ALA A 101 10.52 11.29 1.08
C ALA A 101 10.62 12.59 1.89
N TRP A 102 9.58 12.91 2.68
CA TRP A 102 9.60 14.05 3.59
C TRP A 102 10.71 13.95 4.63
N SER A 103 10.86 12.78 5.28
CA SER A 103 11.91 12.53 6.27
C SER A 103 13.30 12.72 5.67
N TYR A 104 13.50 12.27 4.43
CA TYR A 104 14.76 12.47 3.71
C TYR A 104 15.03 13.94 3.40
N ALA A 105 14.02 14.69 2.97
CA ALA A 105 14.15 16.12 2.74
C ALA A 105 14.50 16.89 4.04
N MET A 106 13.95 16.48 5.19
CA MET A 106 14.27 17.09 6.49
C MET A 106 15.70 16.78 6.96
N GLU A 107 16.19 15.58 6.69
CA GLU A 107 17.57 15.17 6.94
C GLU A 107 18.54 16.04 6.12
N LEU A 108 18.32 16.15 4.81
CA LEU A 108 19.13 17.02 3.93
C LEU A 108 19.06 18.49 4.34
N LYS A 109 17.89 18.98 4.74
CA LYS A 109 17.72 20.34 5.27
C LYS A 109 18.55 20.56 6.53
N ARG A 110 18.66 19.55 7.41
CA ARG A 110 19.50 19.62 8.60
C ARG A 110 20.98 19.61 8.25
N GLU A 111 21.40 18.72 7.34
CA GLU A 111 22.78 18.64 6.87
C GLU A 111 23.23 19.95 6.20
N SER A 112 22.39 20.54 5.34
CA SER A 112 22.68 21.81 4.68
C SER A 112 22.84 23.01 5.63
N ARG A 113 22.27 22.93 6.83
CA ARG A 113 22.41 23.96 7.87
C ARG A 113 23.65 23.76 8.75
N SER A 114 24.23 22.56 8.71
CA SER A 114 25.39 22.18 9.51
C SER A 114 26.71 22.35 8.74
N ASN A 115 26.64 22.50 7.41
CA ASN A 115 27.75 22.88 6.54
C ASN A 115 27.75 24.40 6.31
#